data_AF-A0A960HXJ1-F1
#
_entry.id   AF-A0A960HXJ1-F1
#
_cell.length_a   1.000
_cell.length_b   1.000
_cell.length_c   1.000
_cell.angle_alpha   90.00
_cell.angle_beta   90.00
_cell.angle_gamma   90.00
#
_symmetry.space_group_name_H-M   'P 1'
#
loop_
_entity.id
_entity.type
_entity.pdbx_description
1 polymer ?
#
loop_
_entity_poly.entity_id
_entity_poly.type
_entity_poly.pdbx_seq_one_letter_code
_entity_poly.pdbx_strand_id
1 'polypeptide(L)'
;MSERPDETDSETPPPTSDPDAPDQDGPDPDAPVSDAPDPDGPGPDAPDEDGPGPDAPDEDGPGPDAAAPGPQPHAATVDGPAVLTSGSATAHDVADDIPVPHATGASTDSPGQSPVEQTTGPIPDLTAQPKPAPKTRAAANTSDKTDRRRPNAKVTALIAFVACVATWPILDLTPGFDPAGHWGGLDISWVTASHVIARRGLSYGNDVVFTYGPWGFLGMPRLYYTITGVASVIAVLSTHGLLGYFSARVLRRFAAWPLALIGTFYILRFSAQLMLPSAALAAILATMVVAWAIAQVINERRFTAASLIATGLLCSLILTMKINDGINAAAAAGLMAVGLGWKHGGVRRALRNGAILTTSWALGVVVWWTIAGQNIA
;
A
#
# COMPACT_ATOMS: atom_id res chain seq x y z
N MET A 1 -44.75 -69.46 -18.33
CA MET A 1 -43.81 -68.50 -18.94
C MET A 1 -43.40 -67.53 -17.85
N SER A 2 -42.24 -67.81 -17.26
CA SER A 2 -41.65 -67.09 -16.13
C SER A 2 -40.15 -67.09 -16.43
N GLU A 3 -39.56 -65.94 -16.72
CA GLU A 3 -38.12 -65.80 -16.93
C GLU A 3 -37.57 -64.68 -16.05
N ARG A 4 -36.35 -64.97 -15.57
CA ARG A 4 -35.59 -64.36 -14.49
C ARG A 4 -35.01 -62.99 -14.89
N PRO A 5 -34.73 -62.11 -13.92
CA PRO A 5 -33.81 -61.00 -14.11
C PRO A 5 -32.36 -61.43 -13.83
N ASP A 6 -31.45 -60.95 -14.67
CA ASP A 6 -30.00 -61.12 -14.58
C ASP A 6 -29.40 -60.34 -13.39
N GLU A 7 -28.62 -61.04 -12.57
CA GLU A 7 -27.64 -60.48 -11.65
C GLU A 7 -26.34 -60.20 -12.42
N THR A 8 -25.91 -58.94 -12.44
CA THR A 8 -24.53 -58.58 -12.84
C THR A 8 -23.72 -58.27 -11.60
N ASP A 9 -22.88 -59.24 -11.23
CA ASP A 9 -21.82 -59.12 -10.24
C ASP A 9 -20.83 -58.01 -10.59
N SER A 10 -20.64 -57.08 -9.66
CA SER A 10 -19.59 -56.06 -9.72
C SER A 10 -18.51 -56.42 -8.69
N GLU A 11 -17.49 -57.14 -9.13
CA GLU A 11 -16.28 -57.41 -8.34
C GLU A 11 -15.57 -56.09 -8.01
N THR A 12 -15.45 -55.81 -6.71
CA THR A 12 -14.63 -54.71 -6.18
C THR A 12 -13.26 -55.28 -5.82
N PRO A 13 -12.14 -54.74 -6.32
CA PRO A 13 -10.82 -55.20 -5.91
C PRO A 13 -10.50 -54.75 -4.47
N PRO A 14 -9.74 -55.56 -3.70
CA PRO A 14 -9.39 -55.26 -2.32
C PRO A 14 -8.38 -54.09 -2.22
N PRO A 15 -8.41 -53.32 -1.10
CA PRO A 15 -7.46 -52.24 -0.87
C PRO A 15 -6.05 -52.78 -0.64
N THR A 16 -5.09 -52.29 -1.41
CA THR A 16 -3.65 -52.45 -1.18
C THR A 16 -3.26 -51.64 0.05
N SER A 17 -2.84 -52.34 1.10
CA SER A 17 -2.21 -51.79 2.29
C SER A 17 -0.85 -51.20 1.94
N ASP A 18 -0.70 -49.90 2.16
CA ASP A 18 0.52 -49.10 2.02
C ASP A 18 1.27 -49.13 3.37
N PRO A 19 2.43 -49.79 3.50
CA PRO A 19 3.15 -49.88 4.77
C PRO A 19 4.37 -48.97 4.72
N ASP A 20 4.20 -47.66 4.90
CA ASP A 20 5.30 -46.71 5.15
C ASP A 20 4.77 -45.35 5.66
N ALA A 21 3.99 -45.37 6.75
CA ALA A 21 3.71 -44.15 7.50
C ALA A 21 4.80 -43.97 8.58
N PRO A 22 5.53 -42.85 8.61
CA PRO A 22 6.52 -42.59 9.65
C PRO A 22 5.82 -42.41 11.00
N ASP A 23 6.38 -43.07 12.02
CA ASP A 23 5.99 -43.00 13.41
C ASP A 23 5.83 -41.54 13.86
N GLN A 24 4.60 -41.19 14.30
CA GLN A 24 4.38 -39.97 15.04
C GLN A 24 4.78 -40.23 16.50
N ASP A 25 6.01 -39.84 16.83
CA ASP A 25 6.44 -39.72 18.22
C ASP A 25 5.47 -38.79 18.96
N GLY A 26 4.77 -39.36 19.93
CA GLY A 26 3.90 -38.64 20.83
C GLY A 26 4.68 -37.63 21.68
N PRO A 27 4.01 -36.58 22.18
CA PRO A 27 4.66 -35.55 22.99
C PRO A 27 5.23 -36.15 24.28
N ASP A 28 6.50 -35.83 24.51
CA ASP A 28 7.30 -36.14 25.70
C ASP A 28 6.62 -35.59 26.97
N PRO A 29 6.27 -36.43 27.97
CA PRO A 29 5.58 -36.01 29.18
C PRO A 29 6.45 -35.26 30.20
N ASP A 30 7.74 -35.04 29.93
CA ASP A 30 8.68 -34.46 30.90
C ASP A 30 9.06 -32.99 30.66
N ALA A 31 8.23 -32.24 29.91
CA ALA A 31 8.45 -30.79 29.76
C ALA A 31 8.31 -30.08 31.12
N PRO A 32 9.32 -29.31 31.57
CA PRO A 32 9.26 -28.61 32.85
C PRO A 32 8.12 -27.59 32.87
N VAL A 33 7.27 -27.73 33.87
CA VAL A 33 6.20 -26.78 34.22
C VAL A 33 6.84 -25.39 34.33
N SER A 34 6.51 -24.53 33.38
CA SER A 34 6.90 -23.13 33.43
C SER A 34 5.97 -22.46 34.42
N ASP A 35 6.47 -22.21 35.63
CA ASP A 35 5.77 -21.44 36.66
C ASP A 35 5.35 -20.10 36.06
N ALA A 36 4.03 -19.88 35.99
CA ALA A 36 3.48 -18.58 35.64
C ALA A 36 3.87 -17.57 36.73
N PRO A 37 4.32 -16.36 36.37
CA PRO A 37 4.62 -15.34 37.36
C PRO A 37 3.34 -14.90 38.08
N ASP A 38 3.44 -14.86 39.41
CA ASP A 38 2.45 -14.36 40.36
C ASP A 38 1.91 -12.97 39.95
N PRO A 39 0.57 -12.75 39.89
CA PRO A 39 -0.02 -11.47 39.53
C PRO A 39 -0.19 -10.51 40.72
N ASP A 40 0.49 -10.74 41.84
CA ASP A 40 0.39 -9.89 43.03
C ASP A 40 1.51 -8.83 43.08
N GLY A 41 1.44 -7.90 42.14
CA GLY A 41 2.18 -6.63 42.23
C GLY A 41 1.38 -5.62 43.06
N PRO A 42 2.01 -4.87 44.00
CA PRO A 42 1.34 -3.86 44.80
C PRO A 42 0.78 -2.76 43.89
N GLY A 43 -0.52 -2.49 44.03
CA GLY A 43 -1.21 -1.46 43.26
C GLY A 43 -0.59 -0.07 43.48
N PRO A 44 -0.61 0.81 42.46
CA PRO A 44 -0.18 2.18 42.64
C PRO A 44 -1.19 2.91 43.52
N ASP A 45 -0.70 3.43 44.65
CA ASP A 45 -1.41 4.39 45.49
C ASP A 45 -1.86 5.57 44.63
N ALA A 46 -3.18 5.71 44.48
CA ALA A 46 -3.77 6.90 43.89
C ALA A 46 -3.53 8.08 44.86
N PRO A 47 -3.03 9.22 44.38
CA PRO A 47 -3.01 10.42 45.20
C PRO A 47 -4.43 10.94 45.43
N ASP A 48 -4.76 11.16 46.70
CA ASP A 48 -5.97 11.85 47.13
C ASP A 48 -5.95 13.30 46.61
N GLU A 49 -6.71 13.58 45.55
CA GLU A 49 -7.03 14.95 45.15
C GLU A 49 -8.24 15.44 45.96
N ASP A 50 -7.93 16.09 47.09
CA ASP A 50 -8.84 16.98 47.81
C ASP A 50 -9.19 18.19 46.92
N GLY A 51 -10.30 18.07 46.19
CA GLY A 51 -10.91 19.19 45.48
C GLY A 51 -11.53 20.20 46.45
N PRO A 52 -11.30 21.51 46.30
CA PRO A 52 -11.97 22.53 47.10
C PRO A 52 -13.46 22.60 46.74
N GLY A 53 -14.30 22.71 47.77
CA GLY A 53 -15.75 22.66 47.68
C GLY A 53 -16.40 23.83 46.91
N PRO A 54 -17.68 23.67 46.54
CA PRO A 54 -18.42 24.71 45.84
C PRO A 54 -18.94 25.75 46.84
N ASP A 55 -18.33 26.94 46.82
CA ASP A 55 -18.97 28.15 47.36
C ASP A 55 -20.09 28.57 46.39
N ALA A 56 -21.32 28.28 46.79
CA ALA A 56 -22.52 28.89 46.23
C ALA A 56 -22.66 30.31 46.78
N PRO A 57 -22.90 31.33 45.93
CA PRO A 57 -23.46 32.58 46.42
C PRO A 57 -24.98 32.48 46.47
N ASP A 58 -25.50 32.77 47.67
CA ASP A 58 -26.89 33.06 47.94
C ASP A 58 -27.36 34.30 47.13
N GLU A 59 -28.36 34.13 46.28
CA GLU A 59 -29.18 35.24 45.77
C GLU A 59 -30.62 35.08 46.27
N ASP A 60 -30.86 35.66 47.46
CA ASP A 60 -32.19 36.02 47.95
C ASP A 60 -32.53 37.45 47.49
N GLY A 61 -33.66 37.62 46.81
CA GLY A 61 -34.32 38.93 46.68
C GLY A 61 -35.40 39.03 45.60
N PRO A 62 -36.44 39.86 45.78
CA PRO A 62 -37.83 39.39 45.67
C PRO A 62 -38.65 40.03 44.56
N GLY A 63 -39.79 39.40 44.25
CA GLY A 63 -41.03 40.13 43.93
C GLY A 63 -41.71 39.78 42.59
N PRO A 64 -42.98 39.33 42.61
CA PRO A 64 -43.81 39.17 41.42
C PRO A 64 -44.50 40.50 41.09
N ASP A 65 -44.69 40.79 39.80
CA ASP A 65 -45.96 41.27 39.23
C ASP A 65 -45.80 41.80 37.80
N ALA A 66 -46.93 41.73 37.08
CA ALA A 66 -47.29 42.45 35.86
C ALA A 66 -46.97 41.78 34.51
N ALA A 67 -48.04 41.16 33.99
CA ALA A 67 -48.27 40.79 32.61
C ALA A 67 -48.13 41.95 31.61
N ALA A 68 -47.59 41.67 30.42
CA ALA A 68 -48.04 42.19 29.13
C ALA A 68 -47.40 41.41 27.96
N PRO A 69 -48.14 41.13 26.86
CA PRO A 69 -47.63 40.40 25.70
C PRO A 69 -47.20 41.36 24.57
N GLY A 70 -46.13 41.03 23.85
CA GLY A 70 -45.84 41.66 22.55
C GLY A 70 -44.46 41.31 21.98
N PRO A 71 -44.32 41.11 20.65
CA PRO A 71 -43.25 40.29 20.06
C PRO A 71 -42.12 41.13 19.42
N GLN A 72 -40.87 40.67 19.47
CA GLN A 72 -39.88 40.88 18.40
C GLN A 72 -38.79 39.79 18.38
N PRO A 73 -38.31 39.40 17.18
CA PRO A 73 -37.24 38.42 17.00
C PRO A 73 -35.89 39.12 16.99
N HIS A 74 -35.02 38.81 17.97
CA HIS A 74 -33.63 39.25 17.94
C HIS A 74 -32.71 38.13 17.46
N ALA A 75 -31.91 38.53 16.47
CA ALA A 75 -30.79 37.81 15.90
C ALA A 75 -29.87 37.23 16.98
N ALA A 76 -29.54 35.96 16.84
CA ALA A 76 -28.45 35.34 17.58
C ALA A 76 -27.12 35.76 16.94
N THR A 77 -26.49 36.77 17.54
CA THR A 77 -25.07 37.06 17.37
C THR A 77 -24.29 35.99 18.14
N VAL A 78 -23.63 35.08 17.43
CA VAL A 78 -22.67 34.13 18.01
C VAL A 78 -21.28 34.65 17.67
N ASP A 79 -20.75 35.50 18.54
CA ASP A 79 -19.34 35.89 18.55
C ASP A 79 -18.65 35.20 19.72
N GLY A 80 -17.68 34.35 19.40
CA GLY A 80 -16.76 33.74 20.35
C GLY A 80 -15.63 33.05 19.61
N PRO A 81 -14.37 33.52 19.72
CA PRO A 81 -13.24 32.87 19.06
C PRO A 81 -12.86 31.61 19.84
N ALA A 82 -13.05 30.44 19.23
CA ALA A 82 -12.48 29.19 19.72
C ALA A 82 -10.96 29.23 19.53
N VAL A 83 -10.23 29.60 20.59
CA VAL A 83 -8.79 29.44 20.69
C VAL A 83 -8.50 27.96 20.92
N LEU A 84 -8.13 27.25 19.86
CA LEU A 84 -7.59 25.89 19.96
C LEU A 84 -6.14 25.99 20.45
N THR A 85 -5.93 25.79 21.75
CA THR A 85 -4.60 25.59 22.32
C THR A 85 -4.09 24.21 21.94
N SER A 86 -3.14 24.16 21.02
CA SER A 86 -2.39 22.96 20.63
C SER A 86 -1.51 22.49 21.79
N GLY A 87 -1.76 21.28 22.29
CA GLY A 87 -0.88 20.57 23.21
C GLY A 87 0.44 20.21 22.52
N SER A 88 1.53 20.84 22.99
CA SER A 88 2.90 20.52 22.64
C SER A 88 3.35 19.30 23.45
N ALA A 89 3.41 18.13 22.81
CA ALA A 89 4.10 16.97 23.36
C ALA A 89 5.53 16.91 22.80
N THR A 90 6.47 16.98 23.75
CA THR A 90 7.92 17.02 23.64
C THR A 90 8.52 15.82 22.91
N ALA A 91 9.35 16.08 21.90
CA ALA A 91 10.27 15.09 21.34
C ALA A 91 11.42 14.85 22.32
N HIS A 92 11.57 13.58 22.74
CA HIS A 92 12.69 13.13 23.55
C HIS A 92 13.96 13.10 22.71
N ASP A 93 14.97 13.80 23.23
CA ASP A 93 16.37 13.77 22.83
C ASP A 93 16.97 12.41 23.22
N VAL A 94 17.37 11.61 22.23
CA VAL A 94 18.21 10.41 22.41
C VAL A 94 19.25 10.44 21.30
N ALA A 95 20.28 11.26 21.51
CA ALA A 95 21.58 11.09 20.90
C ALA A 95 22.47 10.43 21.97
N ASP A 96 23.01 9.25 21.68
CA ASP A 96 24.44 8.94 21.85
C ASP A 96 24.74 7.45 21.58
N ASP A 97 25.94 7.22 21.06
CA ASP A 97 26.68 5.96 20.94
C ASP A 97 26.25 4.91 19.90
N ILE A 98 26.71 5.14 18.65
CA ILE A 98 27.02 4.05 17.71
C ILE A 98 28.55 3.90 17.61
N PRO A 99 29.13 2.73 17.97
CA PRO A 99 30.56 2.49 17.83
C PRO A 99 30.95 2.30 16.36
N VAL A 100 31.96 3.03 15.94
CA VAL A 100 32.63 2.90 14.62
C VAL A 100 33.50 1.64 14.62
N PRO A 101 33.33 0.67 13.71
CA PRO A 101 34.25 -0.45 13.59
C PRO A 101 35.50 -0.04 12.81
N HIS A 102 36.65 -0.22 13.45
CA HIS A 102 37.98 -0.11 12.84
C HIS A 102 38.14 -1.11 11.69
N ALA A 103 38.50 -0.60 10.51
CA ALA A 103 38.89 -1.41 9.37
C ALA A 103 40.32 -1.95 9.57
N THR A 104 40.43 -3.22 9.96
CA THR A 104 41.69 -3.97 9.99
C THR A 104 42.06 -4.38 8.57
N GLY A 105 43.30 -4.03 8.17
CA GLY A 105 43.83 -4.25 6.83
C GLY A 105 43.87 -5.72 6.41
N ALA A 106 43.49 -5.96 5.16
CA ALA A 106 43.70 -7.23 4.48
C ALA A 106 44.93 -7.14 3.58
N SER A 107 45.86 -8.05 3.87
CA SER A 107 47.11 -8.34 3.19
C SER A 107 46.98 -8.45 1.67
N THR A 108 47.91 -7.80 0.98
CA THR A 108 48.24 -8.03 -0.43
C THR A 108 49.14 -9.26 -0.53
N ASP A 109 48.58 -10.41 -0.88
CA ASP A 109 49.35 -11.56 -1.35
C ASP A 109 48.99 -11.85 -2.82
N SER A 110 49.90 -11.41 -3.70
CA SER A 110 49.92 -11.80 -5.12
C SER A 110 50.61 -13.16 -5.27
N PRO A 111 49.95 -14.19 -5.80
CA PRO A 111 50.63 -15.41 -6.17
C PRO A 111 51.28 -15.27 -7.56
N GLY A 112 52.61 -15.39 -7.55
CA GLY A 112 53.47 -15.96 -8.59
C GLY A 112 52.98 -15.98 -10.04
N GLN A 113 53.52 -15.06 -10.84
CA GLN A 113 53.67 -15.27 -12.28
C GLN A 113 54.71 -16.37 -12.52
N SER A 114 54.27 -17.53 -12.98
CA SER A 114 55.14 -18.52 -13.62
C SER A 114 55.52 -18.06 -15.04
N PRO A 115 56.71 -18.43 -15.54
CA PRO A 115 57.17 -18.04 -16.86
C PRO A 115 56.39 -18.82 -17.92
N VAL A 116 55.71 -18.11 -18.81
CA VAL A 116 55.12 -18.69 -20.02
C VAL A 116 56.26 -19.00 -20.99
N GLU A 117 56.51 -20.29 -21.13
CA GLU A 117 57.40 -20.91 -22.10
C GLU A 117 56.90 -20.56 -23.51
N GLN A 118 57.67 -19.73 -24.23
CA GLN A 118 57.44 -19.44 -25.64
C GLN A 118 57.76 -20.68 -26.48
N THR A 119 56.77 -21.53 -26.70
CA THR A 119 56.84 -22.57 -27.72
C THR A 119 56.62 -21.94 -29.09
N THR A 120 57.72 -21.66 -29.80
CA THR A 120 57.75 -21.33 -31.23
C THR A 120 57.34 -22.56 -32.04
N GLY A 121 56.03 -22.75 -32.22
CA GLY A 121 55.46 -23.70 -33.16
C GLY A 121 55.33 -23.10 -34.57
N PRO A 122 55.39 -23.92 -35.64
CA PRO A 122 55.30 -23.47 -37.02
C PRO A 122 53.95 -22.80 -37.28
N ILE A 123 54.00 -21.65 -37.94
CA ILE A 123 52.84 -20.85 -38.38
C ILE A 123 51.93 -21.76 -39.22
N PRO A 124 50.70 -22.07 -38.76
CA PRO A 124 49.76 -22.81 -39.57
C PRO A 124 49.31 -21.94 -40.76
N ASP A 125 49.38 -22.55 -41.94
CA ASP A 125 48.98 -21.99 -43.21
C ASP A 125 47.52 -21.48 -43.16
N LEU A 126 47.37 -20.15 -43.19
CA LEU A 126 46.12 -19.39 -43.11
C LEU A 126 45.29 -19.43 -44.41
N THR A 127 45.66 -20.24 -45.40
CA THR A 127 44.95 -20.29 -46.70
C THR A 127 43.88 -21.37 -46.79
N ALA A 128 43.79 -22.28 -45.82
CA ALA A 128 42.75 -23.31 -45.81
C ALA A 128 41.43 -22.75 -45.24
N GLN A 129 40.55 -22.27 -46.13
CA GLN A 129 39.17 -21.94 -45.74
C GLN A 129 38.51 -23.18 -45.11
N PRO A 130 38.05 -23.11 -43.85
CA PRO A 130 37.35 -24.21 -43.22
C PRO A 130 36.02 -24.45 -43.96
N LYS A 131 35.93 -25.62 -44.61
CA LYS A 131 34.71 -26.13 -45.24
C LYS A 131 33.58 -26.08 -44.20
N PRO A 132 32.48 -25.34 -44.43
CA PRO A 132 31.42 -25.20 -43.44
C PRO A 132 30.83 -26.58 -43.16
N ALA A 133 31.03 -27.05 -41.92
CA ALA A 133 30.44 -28.29 -41.44
C ALA A 133 28.91 -28.24 -41.67
N PRO A 134 28.29 -29.34 -42.14
CA PRO A 134 26.84 -29.39 -42.32
C PRO A 134 26.18 -29.14 -40.97
N LYS A 135 25.58 -27.96 -40.82
CA LYS A 135 24.82 -27.57 -39.63
C LYS A 135 23.66 -28.54 -39.50
N THR A 136 23.78 -29.49 -38.57
CA THR A 136 22.75 -30.43 -38.17
C THR A 136 21.55 -29.64 -37.64
N ARG A 137 20.63 -29.28 -38.54
CA ARG A 137 19.47 -28.41 -38.32
C ARG A 137 18.30 -29.13 -37.63
N ALA A 138 18.57 -30.22 -36.92
CA ALA A 138 17.56 -31.21 -36.51
C ALA A 138 17.14 -31.16 -35.04
N ALA A 139 17.76 -30.33 -34.18
CA ALA A 139 17.46 -30.30 -32.74
C ALA A 139 16.85 -28.98 -32.21
N ALA A 140 16.48 -28.04 -33.08
CA ALA A 140 16.04 -26.70 -32.65
C ALA A 140 14.52 -26.50 -32.45
N ASN A 141 13.69 -27.54 -32.64
CA ASN A 141 12.22 -27.38 -32.72
C ASN A 141 11.40 -27.91 -31.53
N THR A 142 12.03 -28.36 -30.43
CA THR A 142 11.29 -28.84 -29.24
C THR A 142 11.23 -27.82 -28.09
N SER A 143 11.89 -26.67 -28.19
CA SER A 143 12.08 -25.74 -27.06
C SER A 143 10.98 -24.69 -26.83
N ASP A 144 9.98 -24.54 -27.70
CA ASP A 144 9.17 -23.29 -27.68
C ASP A 144 7.65 -23.50 -27.58
N LYS A 145 7.22 -24.62 -26.97
CA LYS A 145 5.78 -24.91 -26.73
C LYS A 145 5.28 -24.62 -25.32
N THR A 146 6.15 -24.20 -24.41
CA THR A 146 5.70 -23.40 -23.25
C THR A 146 5.54 -21.95 -23.69
N ASP A 147 4.79 -21.76 -24.78
CA ASP A 147 4.22 -20.49 -25.19
C ASP A 147 3.30 -20.09 -24.04
N ARG A 148 3.89 -19.39 -23.05
CA ARG A 148 3.27 -18.91 -21.83
C ARG A 148 2.11 -18.05 -22.28
N ARG A 149 0.93 -18.68 -22.40
CA ARG A 149 -0.31 -18.08 -22.88
C ARG A 149 -0.42 -16.72 -22.24
N ARG A 150 -0.18 -15.68 -23.04
CA ARG A 150 -0.29 -14.30 -22.57
C ARG A 150 -1.66 -14.19 -21.92
N PRO A 151 -1.75 -13.82 -20.63
CA PRO A 151 -3.04 -13.79 -19.95
C PRO A 151 -3.98 -12.88 -20.75
N ASN A 152 -5.14 -13.42 -21.12
CA ASN A 152 -6.13 -12.68 -21.88
C ASN A 152 -6.56 -11.46 -21.05
N ALA A 153 -6.30 -10.26 -21.57
CA ALA A 153 -6.57 -9.01 -20.87
C ALA A 153 -8.04 -8.88 -20.43
N LYS A 154 -8.97 -9.47 -21.21
CA LYS A 154 -10.40 -9.51 -20.86
C LYS A 154 -10.66 -10.34 -19.62
N VAL A 155 -10.00 -11.50 -19.50
CA VAL A 155 -10.12 -12.38 -18.32
C VAL A 155 -9.50 -11.70 -17.09
N THR A 156 -8.36 -11.04 -17.24
CA THR A 156 -7.75 -10.26 -16.14
C THR A 156 -8.66 -9.11 -15.69
N ALA A 157 -9.27 -8.38 -16.62
CA ALA A 157 -10.23 -7.33 -16.30
C ALA A 157 -11.47 -7.87 -15.61
N LEU A 158 -12.01 -9.02 -16.04
CA LEU A 158 -13.14 -9.68 -15.40
C LEU A 158 -12.81 -10.11 -13.96
N ILE A 159 -11.64 -10.73 -13.73
CA ILE A 159 -11.17 -11.11 -12.40
C ILE A 159 -11.11 -9.88 -11.49
N ALA A 160 -10.48 -8.80 -11.98
CA ALA A 160 -10.34 -7.56 -11.24
C ALA A 160 -11.70 -6.93 -10.90
N PHE A 161 -12.62 -6.91 -11.86
CA PHE A 161 -13.97 -6.40 -11.67
C PHE A 161 -14.75 -7.21 -10.62
N VAL A 162 -14.78 -8.54 -10.74
CA VAL A 162 -15.47 -9.41 -9.78
C VAL A 162 -14.88 -9.25 -8.38
N ALA A 163 -13.55 -9.26 -8.24
CA ALA A 163 -12.89 -9.06 -6.96
C ALA A 163 -13.16 -7.66 -6.38
N CYS A 164 -13.15 -6.62 -7.22
CA CYS A 164 -13.43 -5.23 -6.82
C CYS A 164 -14.87 -5.10 -6.30
N VAL A 165 -15.86 -5.66 -6.99
CA VAL A 165 -17.27 -5.66 -6.55
C VAL A 165 -17.44 -6.47 -5.26
N ALA A 166 -16.82 -7.65 -5.15
CA ALA A 166 -16.95 -8.52 -3.99
C ALA A 166 -16.26 -7.98 -2.73
N THR A 167 -15.22 -7.15 -2.89
CA THR A 167 -14.49 -6.52 -1.78
C THR A 167 -14.92 -5.08 -1.54
N TRP A 168 -15.97 -4.62 -2.22
CA TRP A 168 -16.37 -3.24 -2.22
C TRP A 168 -16.92 -2.83 -0.84
N PRO A 169 -16.40 -1.75 -0.22
CA PRO A 169 -16.78 -1.36 1.13
C PRO A 169 -18.10 -0.55 1.22
N ILE A 170 -19.11 -0.83 0.38
CA ILE A 170 -20.40 -0.07 0.39
C ILE A 170 -21.16 -0.18 1.71
N LEU A 171 -20.90 -1.23 2.50
CA LEU A 171 -21.68 -1.48 3.71
C LEU A 171 -21.48 -0.39 4.80
N ASP A 172 -20.47 0.48 4.67
CA ASP A 172 -20.20 1.58 5.61
C ASP A 172 -20.44 2.98 5.02
N LEU A 173 -21.43 3.13 4.14
CA LEU A 173 -22.02 4.45 3.84
C LEU A 173 -22.83 5.02 5.03
N THR A 174 -22.77 4.38 6.19
CA THR A 174 -23.35 4.88 7.44
C THR A 174 -22.82 6.29 7.72
N PRO A 175 -23.71 7.25 7.99
CA PRO A 175 -23.32 8.61 8.31
C PRO A 175 -22.53 8.64 9.61
N GLY A 176 -21.21 8.80 9.51
CA GLY A 176 -20.27 9.38 10.51
C GLY A 176 -20.18 8.78 11.91
N PHE A 177 -21.10 7.93 12.33
CA PHE A 177 -21.14 7.37 13.67
C PHE A 177 -20.46 6.01 13.63
N ASP A 178 -19.25 5.93 14.20
CA ASP A 178 -18.70 4.64 14.61
C ASP A 178 -19.19 4.36 16.04
N PRO A 179 -20.24 3.55 16.21
CA PRO A 179 -20.82 3.28 17.52
C PRO A 179 -19.84 2.54 18.46
N ALA A 180 -18.75 1.99 17.93
CA ALA A 180 -17.83 1.16 18.69
C ALA A 180 -16.46 1.82 18.92
N GLY A 181 -16.30 3.10 18.59
CA GLY A 181 -15.13 3.89 19.00
C GLY A 181 -13.80 3.29 18.55
N HIS A 182 -13.76 2.56 17.43
CA HIS A 182 -12.61 1.80 16.97
C HIS A 182 -11.40 2.67 16.58
N TRP A 183 -11.53 4.00 16.64
CA TRP A 183 -10.53 4.98 16.22
C TRP A 183 -9.53 5.39 17.31
N GLY A 184 -9.45 4.61 18.40
CA GLY A 184 -8.47 4.88 19.47
C GLY A 184 -8.63 6.26 20.10
N GLY A 185 -9.86 6.77 20.17
CA GLY A 185 -10.17 8.09 20.73
C GLY A 185 -9.92 9.29 19.82
N LEU A 186 -9.39 9.10 18.59
CA LEU A 186 -9.38 10.20 17.62
C LEU A 186 -10.78 10.40 17.05
N ASP A 187 -11.31 11.61 17.18
CA ASP A 187 -12.55 11.96 16.50
C ASP A 187 -12.39 11.85 14.97
N ILE A 188 -13.49 11.59 14.25
CA ILE A 188 -13.49 11.55 12.78
C ILE A 188 -13.70 12.98 12.22
N SER A 189 -13.66 14.01 13.07
CA SER A 189 -13.98 15.38 12.66
C SER A 189 -13.01 15.91 11.61
N TRP A 190 -11.77 15.41 11.60
CA TRP A 190 -10.76 15.77 10.61
C TRP A 190 -11.11 15.30 9.18
N VAL A 191 -11.90 14.23 9.02
CA VAL A 191 -12.46 13.83 7.72
C VAL A 191 -13.42 14.90 7.24
N THR A 192 -14.36 15.29 8.10
CA THR A 192 -15.31 16.37 7.83
C THR A 192 -14.57 17.66 7.49
N ALA A 193 -13.55 18.02 8.25
CA ALA A 193 -12.72 19.20 8.03
C ALA A 193 -12.09 19.18 6.62
N SER A 194 -11.54 18.04 6.19
CA SER A 194 -10.96 17.88 4.85
C SER A 194 -11.98 18.18 3.73
N HIS A 195 -13.22 17.74 3.89
CA HIS A 195 -14.30 18.05 2.97
C HIS A 195 -14.73 19.53 3.03
N VAL A 196 -14.79 20.13 4.21
CA VAL A 196 -15.12 21.56 4.41
C VAL A 196 -14.07 22.45 3.76
N ILE A 197 -12.78 22.14 3.96
CA ILE A 197 -11.64 22.86 3.39
C ILE A 197 -11.72 22.86 1.87
N ALA A 198 -11.87 21.68 1.26
CA ALA A 198 -11.99 21.54 -0.19
C ALA A 198 -13.23 22.25 -0.74
N ARG A 199 -14.36 22.20 -0.03
CA ARG A 199 -15.60 22.87 -0.44
C ARG A 199 -15.52 24.40 -0.36
N ARG A 200 -14.84 24.94 0.65
CA ARG A 200 -14.67 26.38 0.87
C ARG A 200 -13.50 26.96 0.08
N GLY A 201 -12.64 26.11 -0.49
CA GLY A 201 -11.45 26.56 -1.20
C GLY A 201 -10.45 27.26 -0.28
N LEU A 202 -10.31 26.79 0.97
CA LEU A 202 -9.34 27.37 1.90
C LEU A 202 -7.91 27.10 1.42
N SER A 203 -7.02 28.05 1.68
CA SER A 203 -5.62 27.99 1.28
C SER A 203 -4.80 27.22 2.30
N TYR A 204 -4.18 26.13 1.88
CA TYR A 204 -3.21 25.39 2.69
C TYR A 204 -1.97 26.24 2.93
N GLY A 205 -1.49 26.25 4.17
CA GLY A 205 -0.39 27.09 4.64
C GLY A 205 -0.86 28.38 5.31
N ASN A 206 -1.83 29.09 4.72
CA ASN A 206 -2.35 30.35 5.29
C ASN A 206 -3.57 30.14 6.18
N ASP A 207 -4.57 29.42 5.69
CA ASP A 207 -5.85 29.22 6.38
C ASP A 207 -5.86 27.89 7.15
N VAL A 208 -5.07 26.92 6.69
CA VAL A 208 -5.07 25.55 7.20
C VAL A 208 -3.65 25.00 7.24
N VAL A 209 -3.24 24.53 8.41
CA VAL A 209 -2.04 23.70 8.59
C VAL A 209 -2.50 22.32 9.00
N PHE A 210 -2.38 21.35 8.08
CA PHE A 210 -2.85 19.99 8.31
C PHE A 210 -1.95 18.97 7.60
N THR A 211 -1.94 17.72 8.07
CA THR A 211 -1.07 16.66 7.53
C THR A 211 -1.55 16.12 6.19
N TYR A 212 -2.84 16.27 5.91
CA TYR A 212 -3.43 16.02 4.61
C TYR A 212 -3.40 17.29 3.77
N GLY A 213 -3.12 17.15 2.48
CA GLY A 213 -3.14 18.28 1.55
C GLY A 213 -4.52 18.53 0.93
N PRO A 214 -4.60 19.39 -0.10
CA PRO A 214 -5.86 19.81 -0.72
C PRO A 214 -6.72 18.67 -1.29
N TRP A 215 -6.09 17.55 -1.66
CA TRP A 215 -6.77 16.38 -2.21
C TRP A 215 -7.03 15.30 -1.16
N GLY A 216 -6.74 15.54 0.12
CA GLY A 216 -6.88 14.56 1.20
C GLY A 216 -8.26 13.90 1.22
N PHE A 217 -9.33 14.68 0.99
CA PHE A 217 -10.70 14.19 0.98
C PHE A 217 -10.97 13.08 -0.05
N LEU A 218 -10.17 12.98 -1.13
CA LEU A 218 -10.34 11.91 -2.13
C LEU A 218 -10.15 10.52 -1.54
N GLY A 219 -9.38 10.40 -0.46
CA GLY A 219 -9.14 9.13 0.21
C GLY A 219 -10.25 8.69 1.15
N MET A 220 -11.28 9.53 1.33
CA MET A 220 -12.29 9.39 2.36
C MET A 220 -13.67 9.40 1.70
N PRO A 221 -14.23 8.24 1.27
CA PRO A 221 -15.46 8.17 0.51
C PRO A 221 -16.71 8.41 1.37
N ARG A 222 -16.79 9.58 2.03
CA ARG A 222 -17.88 9.99 2.91
C ARG A 222 -18.69 11.11 2.26
N LEU A 223 -20.01 11.00 2.36
CA LEU A 223 -20.94 11.96 1.74
C LEU A 223 -21.26 13.12 2.70
N TYR A 224 -20.28 14.00 2.95
CA TYR A 224 -20.52 15.27 3.68
C TYR A 224 -21.09 16.36 2.77
N TYR A 225 -20.49 16.51 1.59
CA TYR A 225 -20.99 17.36 0.51
C TYR A 225 -21.05 16.56 -0.78
N THR A 226 -22.09 16.77 -1.59
CA THR A 226 -22.35 15.96 -2.79
C THR A 226 -21.17 15.93 -3.75
N ILE A 227 -20.56 17.08 -4.09
CA ILE A 227 -19.48 17.15 -5.08
C ILE A 227 -18.21 16.44 -4.59
N THR A 228 -17.73 16.79 -3.39
CA THR A 228 -16.53 16.16 -2.83
C THR A 228 -16.74 14.68 -2.51
N GLY A 229 -17.96 14.31 -2.09
CA GLY A 229 -18.35 12.93 -1.84
C GLY A 229 -18.34 12.09 -3.11
N VAL A 230 -18.98 12.55 -4.19
CA VAL A 230 -18.93 11.85 -5.49
C VAL A 230 -17.50 11.73 -6.00
N ALA A 231 -16.70 12.80 -5.90
CA ALA A 231 -15.29 12.77 -6.31
C ALA A 231 -14.48 11.73 -5.52
N SER A 232 -14.65 11.67 -4.19
CA SER A 232 -13.99 10.67 -3.34
C SER A 232 -14.41 9.23 -3.67
N VAL A 233 -15.70 8.99 -3.92
CA VAL A 233 -16.20 7.67 -4.33
C VAL A 233 -15.58 7.24 -5.67
N ILE A 234 -15.53 8.14 -6.65
CA ILE A 234 -14.89 7.85 -7.95
C ILE A 234 -13.39 7.56 -7.78
N ALA A 235 -12.69 8.34 -6.95
CA ALA A 235 -11.28 8.15 -6.69
C ALA A 235 -10.98 6.79 -6.02
N VAL A 236 -11.77 6.42 -5.01
CA VAL A 236 -11.68 5.12 -4.34
C VAL A 236 -12.02 3.97 -5.28
N LEU A 237 -13.13 4.06 -6.04
CA LEU A 237 -13.51 3.06 -7.05
C LEU A 237 -12.40 2.82 -8.06
N SER A 238 -11.85 3.91 -8.60
CA SER A 238 -10.81 3.85 -9.62
C SER A 238 -9.54 3.21 -9.08
N THR A 239 -9.13 3.63 -7.89
CA THR A 239 -7.94 3.13 -7.20
C THR A 239 -8.07 1.65 -6.84
N HIS A 240 -9.21 1.24 -6.28
CA HIS A 240 -9.50 -0.15 -5.92
C HIS A 240 -9.55 -1.05 -7.16
N GLY A 241 -10.21 -0.59 -8.23
CA GLY A 241 -10.28 -1.31 -9.50
C GLY A 241 -8.91 -1.46 -10.17
N LEU A 242 -8.07 -0.42 -10.13
CA LEU A 242 -6.71 -0.48 -10.67
C LEU A 242 -5.80 -1.40 -9.83
N LEU A 243 -5.87 -1.34 -8.50
CA LEU A 243 -5.15 -2.28 -7.63
C LEU A 243 -5.58 -3.72 -7.94
N GLY A 244 -6.89 -3.96 -8.09
CA GLY A 244 -7.43 -5.27 -8.45
C GLY A 244 -6.90 -5.74 -9.81
N TYR A 245 -6.87 -4.84 -10.80
CA TYR A 245 -6.35 -5.12 -12.13
C TYR A 245 -4.86 -5.48 -12.11
N PHE A 246 -4.01 -4.72 -11.43
CA PHE A 246 -2.58 -4.98 -11.37
C PHE A 246 -2.26 -6.24 -10.57
N SER A 247 -2.93 -6.44 -9.44
CA SER A 247 -2.82 -7.67 -8.63
C SER A 247 -3.20 -8.90 -9.45
N ALA A 248 -4.37 -8.88 -10.11
CA ALA A 248 -4.80 -9.97 -10.99
C ALA A 248 -3.79 -10.19 -12.13
N ARG A 249 -3.27 -9.12 -12.73
CA ARG A 249 -2.29 -9.20 -13.82
C ARG A 249 -0.97 -9.84 -13.37
N VAL A 250 -0.47 -9.50 -12.19
CA VAL A 250 0.76 -10.06 -11.61
C VAL A 250 0.53 -11.52 -11.22
N LEU A 251 -0.51 -11.82 -10.46
CA LEU A 251 -0.83 -13.18 -10.02
C LEU A 251 -1.09 -14.13 -11.18
N ARG A 252 -1.73 -13.66 -12.26
CA ARG A 252 -1.96 -14.40 -13.51
C ARG A 252 -0.69 -14.89 -14.21
N ARG A 253 0.49 -14.41 -13.81
CA ARG A 253 1.79 -14.90 -14.32
C ARG A 253 2.27 -16.15 -13.59
N PHE A 254 1.88 -16.33 -12.34
CA PHE A 254 2.34 -17.40 -11.46
C PHE A 254 1.25 -18.43 -11.15
N ALA A 255 -0.01 -18.05 -11.31
CA ALA A 255 -1.18 -18.83 -10.91
C ALA A 255 -2.21 -18.97 -12.04
N ALA A 256 -2.98 -20.07 -11.99
CA ALA A 256 -4.17 -20.24 -12.80
C ALA A 256 -5.24 -19.18 -12.46
N TRP A 257 -6.22 -19.00 -13.36
CA TRP A 257 -7.22 -17.94 -13.20
C TRP A 257 -8.03 -18.00 -11.89
N PRO A 258 -8.43 -19.17 -11.33
CA PRO A 258 -9.19 -19.20 -10.08
C PRO A 258 -8.33 -18.76 -8.90
N LEU A 259 -7.09 -19.23 -8.85
CA LEU A 259 -6.16 -18.88 -7.78
C LEU A 259 -5.73 -17.40 -7.86
N ALA A 260 -5.61 -16.85 -9.07
CA ALA A 260 -5.39 -15.42 -9.26
C ALA A 260 -6.60 -14.57 -8.80
N LEU A 261 -7.84 -15.04 -9.00
CA LEU A 261 -9.03 -14.39 -8.46
C LEU A 261 -9.04 -14.40 -6.94
N ILE A 262 -8.78 -15.54 -6.32
CA ILE A 262 -8.70 -15.69 -4.87
C ILE A 262 -7.61 -14.78 -4.29
N GLY A 263 -6.39 -14.81 -4.86
CA GLY A 263 -5.30 -13.94 -4.41
C GLY A 263 -5.62 -12.45 -4.58
N THR A 264 -6.26 -12.06 -5.70
CA THR A 264 -6.68 -10.67 -5.91
C THR A 264 -7.73 -10.24 -4.89
N PHE A 265 -8.70 -11.11 -4.61
CA PHE A 265 -9.73 -10.89 -3.60
C PHE A 265 -9.10 -10.67 -2.21
N TYR A 266 -8.18 -11.55 -1.78
CA TYR A 266 -7.51 -11.39 -0.49
C TYR A 266 -6.64 -10.14 -0.43
N ILE A 267 -5.90 -9.79 -1.49
CA ILE A 267 -5.13 -8.53 -1.53
C ILE A 267 -6.06 -7.32 -1.35
N LEU A 268 -7.17 -7.27 -2.08
CA LEU A 268 -8.13 -6.18 -1.98
C LEU A 268 -8.82 -6.14 -0.61
N ARG A 269 -9.20 -7.31 -0.07
CA ARG A 269 -9.87 -7.40 1.24
C ARG A 269 -8.94 -7.03 2.38
N PHE A 270 -7.72 -7.57 2.36
CA PHE A 270 -6.68 -7.27 3.33
C PHE A 270 -6.28 -5.80 3.26
N SER A 271 -6.16 -5.24 2.04
CA SER A 271 -5.96 -3.81 1.86
C SER A 271 -7.11 -3.00 2.43
N ALA A 272 -8.37 -3.42 2.27
CA ALA A 272 -9.50 -2.71 2.85
C ALA A 272 -9.57 -2.82 4.39
N GLN A 273 -9.00 -3.87 4.99
CA GLN A 273 -9.02 -4.12 6.44
C GLN A 273 -7.81 -3.55 7.18
N LEU A 274 -6.60 -3.73 6.65
CA LEU A 274 -5.36 -3.22 7.25
C LEU A 274 -5.23 -1.70 7.13
N MET A 275 -5.78 -1.13 6.07
CA MET A 275 -5.76 0.30 5.89
C MET A 275 -6.77 0.91 6.87
N LEU A 276 -6.27 1.34 8.03
CA LEU A 276 -6.99 2.27 8.91
C LEU A 276 -7.61 3.35 8.01
N PRO A 277 -8.94 3.58 8.05
CA PRO A 277 -9.66 4.26 6.97
C PRO A 277 -9.23 5.69 6.62
N SER A 278 -8.28 6.26 7.36
CA SER A 278 -7.67 7.55 7.11
C SER A 278 -6.49 7.54 6.14
N ALA A 279 -5.75 6.42 6.02
CA ALA A 279 -4.56 6.30 5.18
C ALA A 279 -4.77 5.43 3.92
N ALA A 280 -6.00 4.95 3.70
CA ALA A 280 -6.26 3.86 2.79
C ALA A 280 -5.90 4.16 1.33
N LEU A 281 -6.38 5.27 0.78
CA LEU A 281 -6.17 5.51 -0.66
C LEU A 281 -4.70 5.74 -0.99
N ALA A 282 -3.99 6.52 -0.18
CA ALA A 282 -2.62 6.90 -0.47
C ALA A 282 -1.65 5.70 -0.38
N ALA A 283 -1.82 4.84 0.62
CA ALA A 283 -1.06 3.60 0.70
C ALA A 283 -1.54 2.52 -0.29
N ILE A 284 -2.83 2.47 -0.67
CA ILE A 284 -3.29 1.66 -1.81
C ILE A 284 -2.62 2.14 -3.10
N LEU A 285 -2.57 3.45 -3.36
CA LEU A 285 -1.94 4.01 -4.54
C LEU A 285 -0.43 3.76 -4.54
N ALA A 286 0.25 3.86 -3.40
CA ALA A 286 1.65 3.48 -3.25
C ALA A 286 1.85 1.99 -3.59
N THR A 287 1.00 1.12 -3.05
CA THR A 287 1.00 -0.32 -3.34
C THR A 287 0.72 -0.58 -4.83
N MET A 288 -0.18 0.19 -5.44
CA MET A 288 -0.51 0.13 -6.86
C MET A 288 0.68 0.55 -7.73
N VAL A 289 1.41 1.60 -7.34
CA VAL A 289 2.65 2.02 -8.01
C VAL A 289 3.67 0.89 -7.98
N VAL A 290 3.87 0.26 -6.83
CA VAL A 290 4.78 -0.89 -6.67
C VAL A 290 4.31 -2.07 -7.54
N ALA A 291 3.04 -2.47 -7.45
CA ALA A 291 2.49 -3.60 -8.21
C ALA A 291 2.55 -3.36 -9.73
N TRP A 292 2.20 -2.15 -10.18
CA TRP A 292 2.32 -1.76 -11.57
C TRP A 292 3.77 -1.80 -12.03
N ALA A 293 4.68 -1.27 -11.23
CA ALA A 293 6.08 -1.18 -11.61
C ALA A 293 6.73 -2.58 -11.61
N ILE A 294 6.39 -3.48 -10.68
CA ILE A 294 6.69 -4.92 -10.75
C ILE A 294 6.16 -5.52 -12.06
N ALA A 295 4.90 -5.22 -12.42
CA ALA A 295 4.31 -5.71 -13.65
C ALA A 295 5.06 -5.21 -14.90
N GLN A 296 5.70 -4.03 -14.85
CA GLN A 296 6.57 -3.54 -15.91
C GLN A 296 7.94 -4.21 -15.92
N VAL A 297 8.57 -4.43 -14.75
CA VAL A 297 9.83 -5.18 -14.61
C VAL A 297 9.70 -6.56 -15.24
N ILE A 298 8.60 -7.26 -14.93
CA ILE A 298 8.28 -8.58 -15.48
C ILE A 298 8.08 -8.53 -17.01
N ASN A 299 7.66 -7.39 -17.53
CA ASN A 299 7.26 -7.23 -18.92
C ASN A 299 8.29 -6.43 -19.73
N GLU A 300 9.59 -6.65 -19.41
CA GLU A 300 10.89 -6.03 -19.81
C GLU A 300 10.96 -5.11 -21.06
N ARG A 301 9.99 -5.16 -21.97
CA ARG A 301 9.91 -4.36 -23.20
C ARG A 301 9.13 -3.04 -23.11
N ARG A 302 8.48 -2.70 -21.99
CA ARG A 302 7.51 -1.56 -21.94
C ARG A 302 7.77 -0.46 -20.92
N PHE A 303 8.96 -0.41 -20.33
CA PHE A 303 9.31 0.73 -19.48
C PHE A 303 9.67 1.94 -20.35
N THR A 304 8.68 2.81 -20.58
CA THR A 304 8.75 3.96 -21.48
C THR A 304 8.87 5.26 -20.69
N ALA A 305 9.26 6.35 -21.35
CA ALA A 305 9.22 7.66 -20.71
C ALA A 305 7.78 8.03 -20.26
N ALA A 306 6.77 7.68 -21.05
CA ALA A 306 5.36 7.91 -20.71
C ALA A 306 4.94 7.20 -19.42
N SER A 307 5.43 5.97 -19.21
CA SER A 307 5.14 5.23 -17.98
C SER A 307 5.75 5.93 -16.76
N LEU A 308 6.99 6.39 -16.86
CA LEU A 308 7.65 7.16 -15.79
C LEU A 308 6.93 8.48 -15.48
N ILE A 309 6.50 9.21 -16.51
CA ILE A 309 5.73 10.45 -16.35
C ILE A 309 4.42 10.18 -15.60
N ALA A 310 3.67 9.16 -16.01
CA ALA A 310 2.42 8.79 -15.34
C ALA A 310 2.65 8.41 -13.87
N THR A 311 3.74 7.70 -13.55
CA THR A 311 4.10 7.38 -12.17
C THR A 311 4.44 8.63 -11.36
N GLY A 312 5.25 9.54 -11.90
CA GLY A 312 5.59 10.78 -11.20
C GLY A 312 4.37 11.64 -10.91
N LEU A 313 3.48 11.80 -11.90
CA LEU A 313 2.21 12.49 -11.73
C LEU A 313 1.33 11.84 -10.65
N LEU A 314 1.28 10.50 -10.60
CA LEU A 314 0.51 9.79 -9.59
C LEU A 314 1.14 9.95 -8.19
N CYS A 315 2.45 9.82 -8.04
CA CYS A 315 3.16 10.05 -6.79
C CYS A 315 2.95 11.48 -6.28
N SER A 316 2.86 12.46 -7.18
CA SER A 316 2.59 13.85 -6.82
C SER A 316 1.15 14.05 -6.34
N LEU A 317 0.17 13.36 -6.93
CA LEU A 317 -1.20 13.37 -6.43
C LEU A 317 -1.25 12.80 -5.01
N ILE A 318 -0.61 11.65 -4.76
CA ILE A 318 -0.53 11.04 -3.42
C ILE A 318 0.10 12.01 -2.43
N LEU A 319 1.17 12.71 -2.80
CA LEU A 319 1.80 13.74 -1.95
C LEU A 319 0.82 14.84 -1.56
N THR A 320 0.05 15.34 -2.51
CA THR A 320 -0.98 16.37 -2.26
C THR A 320 -2.20 15.84 -1.51
N MET A 321 -2.34 14.53 -1.36
CA MET A 321 -3.32 13.93 -0.44
C MET A 321 -2.74 13.83 0.96
N LYS A 322 -1.54 13.25 1.10
CA LYS A 322 -0.83 13.05 2.35
C LYS A 322 0.69 13.00 2.12
N ILE A 323 1.42 13.88 2.80
CA ILE A 323 2.85 14.12 2.52
C ILE A 323 3.69 12.85 2.71
N ASN A 324 3.53 12.17 3.85
CA ASN A 324 4.30 10.97 4.17
C ASN A 324 4.11 9.86 3.11
N ASP A 325 2.87 9.63 2.68
CA ASP A 325 2.56 8.58 1.71
C ASP A 325 3.09 8.92 0.31
N GLY A 326 3.03 10.20 -0.08
CA GLY A 326 3.58 10.66 -1.34
C GLY A 326 5.10 10.54 -1.43
N ILE A 327 5.81 10.89 -0.35
CA ILE A 327 7.27 10.73 -0.26
C ILE A 327 7.63 9.24 -0.36
N ASN A 328 6.95 8.37 0.39
CA ASN A 328 7.18 6.93 0.34
C ASN A 328 6.94 6.35 -1.06
N ALA A 329 5.84 6.75 -1.71
CA ALA A 329 5.53 6.33 -3.08
C ALA A 329 6.57 6.82 -4.09
N ALA A 330 7.01 8.09 -3.99
CA ALA A 330 8.01 8.66 -4.87
C ALA A 330 9.39 7.98 -4.68
N ALA A 331 9.79 7.69 -3.45
CA ALA A 331 11.02 6.98 -3.14
C ALA A 331 11.02 5.56 -3.75
N ALA A 332 9.93 4.80 -3.54
CA ALA A 332 9.78 3.47 -4.11
C ALA A 332 9.80 3.49 -5.66
N ALA A 333 9.09 4.45 -6.27
CA ALA A 333 9.10 4.63 -7.72
C ALA A 333 10.50 5.03 -8.24
N GLY A 334 11.21 5.89 -7.51
CA GLY A 334 12.56 6.34 -7.84
C GLY A 334 13.57 5.21 -7.83
N LEU A 335 13.59 4.42 -6.75
CA LEU A 335 14.44 3.24 -6.63
C LEU A 335 14.20 2.27 -7.79
N MET A 336 12.93 2.04 -8.16
CA MET A 336 12.63 1.15 -9.28
C MET A 336 13.03 1.73 -10.63
N ALA A 337 12.76 3.02 -10.88
CA ALA A 337 13.11 3.69 -12.13
C ALA A 337 14.62 3.67 -12.39
N VAL A 338 15.41 3.93 -11.34
CA VAL A 338 16.87 3.88 -11.35
C VAL A 338 17.38 2.45 -11.53
N GLY A 339 16.87 1.49 -10.74
CA GLY A 339 17.27 0.09 -10.82
C GLY A 339 17.01 -0.52 -12.20
N LEU A 340 15.84 -0.26 -12.79
CA LEU A 340 15.52 -0.66 -14.16
C LEU A 340 16.40 0.00 -15.21
N GLY A 341 16.69 1.30 -15.03
CA GLY A 341 17.59 2.02 -15.93
C GLY A 341 19.01 1.45 -15.89
N TRP A 342 19.51 1.13 -14.69
CA TRP A 342 20.80 0.51 -14.48
C TRP A 342 20.88 -0.87 -15.15
N LYS A 343 19.91 -1.75 -14.86
CA LYS A 343 19.82 -3.11 -15.43
C LYS A 343 19.84 -3.11 -16.98
N HIS A 344 19.16 -2.16 -17.62
CA HIS A 344 18.92 -2.19 -19.08
C HIS A 344 19.74 -1.18 -19.90
N GLY A 345 20.60 -0.38 -19.28
CA GLY A 345 21.37 0.63 -20.00
C GLY A 345 22.43 1.36 -19.18
N GLY A 346 22.80 0.81 -18.02
CA GLY A 346 23.81 1.37 -17.14
C GLY A 346 23.43 2.73 -16.55
N VAL A 347 24.45 3.43 -16.05
CA VAL A 347 24.31 4.67 -15.27
C VAL A 347 23.55 5.76 -16.04
N ARG A 348 23.85 5.96 -17.33
CA ARG A 348 23.22 7.01 -18.13
C ARG A 348 21.70 6.84 -18.23
N ARG A 349 21.22 5.60 -18.42
CA ARG A 349 19.79 5.31 -18.51
C ARG A 349 19.13 5.38 -17.13
N ALA A 350 19.82 4.98 -16.07
CA ALA A 350 19.37 5.15 -14.69
C ALA A 350 19.14 6.63 -14.35
N LEU A 351 20.12 7.49 -14.64
CA LEU A 351 20.03 8.94 -14.44
C LEU A 351 18.89 9.56 -15.26
N ARG A 352 18.75 9.18 -16.54
CA ARG A 352 17.65 9.66 -17.38
C ARG A 352 16.28 9.28 -16.82
N ASN A 353 16.10 8.03 -16.39
CA ASN A 353 14.84 7.58 -15.82
C ASN A 353 14.51 8.31 -14.51
N GLY A 354 15.50 8.46 -13.63
CA GLY A 354 15.36 9.25 -12.40
C GLY A 354 14.97 10.69 -12.70
N ALA A 355 15.66 11.34 -13.63
CA ALA A 355 15.36 12.72 -14.03
C ALA A 355 13.93 12.88 -14.57
N ILE A 356 13.46 11.96 -15.44
CA ILE A 356 12.08 12.00 -15.97
C ILE A 356 11.07 11.88 -14.82
N LEU A 357 11.25 10.89 -13.93
CA LEU A 357 10.35 10.67 -12.81
C LEU A 357 10.31 11.90 -11.88
N THR A 358 11.47 12.36 -11.41
CA THR A 358 11.57 13.50 -10.49
C THR A 358 11.00 14.77 -11.10
N THR A 359 11.28 15.04 -12.37
CA THR A 359 10.73 16.23 -13.06
C THR A 359 9.21 16.14 -13.18
N SER A 360 8.68 14.98 -13.60
CA SER A 360 7.23 14.79 -13.70
C SER A 360 6.51 14.83 -12.35
N TRP A 361 7.17 14.36 -11.29
CA TRP A 361 6.67 14.46 -9.91
C TRP A 361 6.61 15.91 -9.44
N ALA A 362 7.71 16.67 -9.58
CA ALA A 362 7.76 18.07 -9.18
C ALA A 362 6.73 18.93 -9.95
N LEU A 363 6.66 18.77 -11.27
CA LEU A 363 5.65 19.45 -12.09
C LEU A 363 4.23 19.01 -11.71
N GLY A 364 4.04 17.72 -11.42
CA GLY A 364 2.76 17.19 -10.96
C GLY A 364 2.29 17.84 -9.66
N VAL A 365 3.19 18.07 -8.70
CA VAL A 365 2.83 18.76 -7.44
C VAL A 365 2.27 20.14 -7.74
N VAL A 366 2.96 20.92 -8.58
CA VAL A 366 2.52 22.26 -9.00
C VAL A 366 1.15 22.19 -9.70
N VAL A 367 0.97 21.24 -10.61
CA VAL A 367 -0.29 21.06 -11.35
C VAL A 367 -1.44 20.70 -10.40
N TRP A 368 -1.27 19.70 -9.53
CA TRP A 368 -2.32 19.29 -8.60
C TRP A 368 -2.64 20.35 -7.56
N TRP A 369 -1.63 21.10 -7.09
CA TRP A 369 -1.80 22.25 -6.21
C TRP A 369 -2.65 23.34 -6.87
N THR A 370 -2.33 23.69 -8.12
CA THR A 370 -3.06 24.69 -8.90
C THR A 370 -4.49 24.24 -9.21
N ILE A 371 -4.70 22.98 -9.60
CA ILE A 371 -6.04 22.43 -9.86
C ILE A 371 -6.91 22.46 -8.60
N ALA A 372 -6.31 22.32 -7.42
CA ALA A 372 -7.00 22.49 -6.14
C ALA A 372 -7.30 23.95 -5.75
N GLY A 373 -7.05 24.91 -6.66
CA GLY A 373 -7.30 26.33 -6.44
C GLY A 373 -6.32 26.98 -5.46
N GLN A 374 -5.18 26.34 -5.20
CA GLN A 374 -4.20 26.83 -4.24
C GLN A 374 -3.23 27.81 -4.92
N ASN A 375 -2.91 28.91 -4.23
CA ASN A 375 -1.96 29.90 -4.71
C ASN A 375 -0.51 29.41 -4.53
N ILE A 376 0.34 29.75 -5.50
CA ILE A 376 1.80 29.57 -5.45
C ILE A 376 2.37 30.98 -5.32
N ALA A 377 2.26 31.56 -4.13
CA ALA A 377 2.70 32.94 -3.85
C ALA A 377 4.04 32.95 -3.13
#